data_AF-A0A5D6XJ34-F1
#
_entry.id   AF-A0A5D6XJ34-F1
#
_cell.length_a   1.000
_cell.length_b   1.000
_cell.length_c   1.000
_cell.angle_alpha   90.00
_cell.angle_beta   90.00
_cell.angle_gamma   90.00
#
_symmetry.space_group_name_H-M   'P 1'
#
loop_
_entity.id
_entity.type
_entity.pdbx_description
1 polymer ?
#
loop_
_entity_poly.entity_id
_entity_poly.type
_entity_poly.pdbx_seq_one_letter_code
_entity_poly.pdbx_strand_id
1 'polypeptide(L)'
;MGLLSLRGSLKTVALVVASVLVVFQQHNGGVTLAQDAGGDHVVGWADEGNSNTIMCVEMFKLLFDTGGMTIQDGDIATGTLQVNPTYAHLAQAMLQNAKLTGQGVTASVNPNTRRVVLRTDGGAPQSNNGQLMDLSLALKLSIEGLAKDLPPVCKDILIKRLVLGSGNGGGSGDPHLRTLDRVAYDFQVPGVFRLFESGNLQVQVFQHKCTPTRLNRFSPSCYQGVAVAFAGSVVRIFIEDSKIVLSKGSSDLEWLSVHKLKGGAEGYRVFTKADEATYVDVMLSTWIDNYRLFNVALRVSPYFKGPGVHGLLGNWNGVKTDDLTNNAALAQLHGFALADNLFTCAGNACGKFVLPATEKDRNATMVQCDMGLLREGFVALRASDIAERAFAPSVDEPAMALRLRRRVQTDDDPEFTDEVVKRAGNLCVQVFKQMALCYKYVANTANYVQAVCFGDAVLVGDLSIVDATKLTYLRECRREIDARIEANVSTPLELEQLLAERKVLTFGDAGSCPNGCSGRGSCLPVGCACNHGFTGLVCDIATT
;
A
#
# COMPACT_ATOMS: atom_id res chain seq x y z
N MET A 1 12.43 31.64 27.19
CA MET A 1 12.54 31.55 25.72
C MET A 1 13.65 30.57 25.40
N GLY A 2 13.32 29.29 25.26
CA GLY A 2 14.30 28.22 25.01
C GLY A 2 14.20 27.74 23.57
N LEU A 3 15.31 27.86 22.83
CA LEU A 3 15.50 27.20 21.54
C LEU A 3 15.66 25.70 21.78
N LEU A 4 14.72 24.90 21.26
CA LEU A 4 14.85 23.45 21.19
C LEU A 4 15.61 23.07 19.91
N SER A 5 16.84 22.60 20.13
CA SER A 5 17.74 22.00 19.15
C SER A 5 17.25 20.58 18.83
N LEU A 6 16.78 20.34 17.60
CA LEU A 6 16.55 19.00 17.06
C LEU A 6 17.87 18.47 16.48
N ARG A 7 18.63 17.72 17.29
CA ARG A 7 19.73 16.86 16.82
C ARG A 7 19.22 15.43 16.64
N GLY A 8 18.71 15.12 15.45
CA GLY A 8 18.53 13.74 14.99
C GLY A 8 19.69 13.35 14.09
N SER A 9 20.52 12.40 14.53
CA SER A 9 21.71 11.92 13.81
C SER A 9 21.29 10.98 12.67
N LEU A 10 21.18 11.48 11.44
CA LEU A 10 21.11 10.68 10.22
C LEU A 10 22.53 10.24 9.83
N LYS A 11 23.04 9.19 10.48
CA LYS A 11 24.37 8.67 10.16
C LYS A 11 24.34 7.82 8.88
N THR A 12 24.88 8.43 7.82
CA THR A 12 25.52 7.82 6.65
C THR A 12 24.75 6.69 5.96
N VAL A 13 24.12 6.98 4.81
CA VAL A 13 23.51 5.99 3.93
C VAL A 13 24.48 5.67 2.79
N ALA A 14 24.68 4.38 2.49
CA ALA A 14 25.41 3.97 1.29
C ALA A 14 24.43 3.96 0.10
N LEU A 15 24.71 4.75 -0.93
CA LEU A 15 23.96 4.73 -2.19
C LEU A 15 24.80 3.97 -3.23
N VAL A 16 24.24 2.95 -3.87
CA VAL A 16 24.87 2.34 -5.05
C VAL A 16 24.29 3.07 -6.25
N VAL A 17 25.14 3.78 -6.99
CA VAL A 17 24.70 4.73 -8.05
C VAL A 17 24.96 4.16 -9.44
N ALA A 18 25.80 3.13 -9.57
CA ALA A 18 26.04 2.47 -10.84
C ALA A 18 26.54 1.03 -10.64
N SER A 19 25.94 0.10 -11.40
CA SER A 19 26.47 -1.22 -11.66
C SER A 19 27.02 -1.22 -13.09
N VAL A 20 28.28 -1.60 -13.28
CA VAL A 20 28.90 -1.73 -14.61
C VAL A 20 29.13 -3.23 -14.86
N LEU A 21 28.38 -3.80 -15.80
CA LEU A 21 28.58 -5.17 -16.26
C LEU A 21 29.77 -5.21 -17.22
N VAL A 22 30.82 -5.95 -16.89
CA VAL A 22 32.00 -6.14 -17.76
C VAL A 22 32.05 -7.60 -18.21
N VAL A 23 32.04 -7.81 -19.53
CA VAL A 23 32.04 -9.14 -20.15
C VAL A 23 33.43 -9.62 -20.50
N PHE A 24 33.82 -10.80 -20.02
CA PHE A 24 35.07 -11.48 -20.41
C PHE A 24 34.72 -12.69 -21.25
N GLN A 25 35.27 -12.84 -22.46
CA GLN A 25 35.10 -14.08 -23.25
C GLN A 25 36.45 -14.51 -23.82
N GLN A 26 36.90 -15.72 -23.48
CA GLN A 26 38.22 -16.20 -23.87
C GLN A 26 38.15 -16.94 -25.21
N HIS A 27 38.84 -16.44 -26.23
CA HIS A 27 39.29 -17.24 -27.37
C HIS A 27 40.78 -17.02 -27.62
N ASN A 28 41.45 -18.10 -28.02
CA ASN A 28 42.90 -18.25 -28.14
C ASN A 28 43.65 -16.97 -28.56
N GLY A 29 44.34 -16.35 -27.59
CA GLY A 29 45.33 -15.31 -27.82
C GLY A 29 44.86 -13.85 -27.78
N GLY A 30 43.56 -13.59 -27.57
CA GLY A 30 43.06 -12.22 -27.37
C GLY A 30 41.55 -12.19 -27.15
N VAL A 31 41.12 -11.43 -26.15
CA VAL A 31 39.70 -11.18 -25.85
C VAL A 31 39.26 -9.93 -26.62
N THR A 32 38.13 -9.99 -27.33
CA THR A 32 37.52 -8.84 -28.00
C THR A 32 36.08 -8.70 -27.52
N LEU A 33 35.68 -7.50 -27.10
CA LEU A 33 34.28 -7.20 -26.80
C LEU A 33 33.47 -7.10 -28.09
N ALA A 34 32.26 -7.66 -28.08
CA ALA A 34 31.30 -7.46 -29.16
C ALA A 34 30.88 -5.98 -29.19
N GLN A 35 31.11 -5.36 -30.35
CA GLN A 35 30.72 -4.01 -30.70
C GLN A 35 29.25 -4.08 -31.12
N ASP A 36 28.32 -3.56 -30.31
CA ASP A 36 26.98 -3.28 -30.82
C ASP A 36 27.05 -1.96 -31.60
N ALA A 37 26.58 -1.99 -32.84
CA ALA A 37 26.86 -0.94 -33.82
C ALA A 37 26.05 0.34 -33.53
N GLY A 38 26.60 1.25 -32.71
CA GLY A 38 26.17 2.65 -32.68
C GLY A 38 26.37 3.41 -31.35
N GLY A 39 27.41 4.25 -31.27
CA GLY A 39 27.42 5.56 -30.58
C GLY A 39 27.38 5.64 -29.03
N ASP A 40 28.35 6.37 -28.45
CA ASP A 40 28.37 7.03 -27.14
C ASP A 40 27.47 6.48 -26.01
N HIS A 41 28.00 5.59 -25.17
CA HIS A 41 27.26 5.01 -24.05
C HIS A 41 27.20 5.92 -22.80
N VAL A 42 25.99 6.23 -22.33
CA VAL A 42 25.69 6.71 -20.97
C VAL A 42 25.60 5.47 -20.06
N VAL A 43 26.51 5.35 -19.09
CA VAL A 43 26.49 4.22 -18.15
C VAL A 43 25.87 4.69 -16.83
N GLY A 44 24.56 4.55 -16.77
CA GLY A 44 23.73 4.64 -15.57
C GLY A 44 22.42 3.93 -15.87
N TRP A 45 22.17 2.79 -15.24
CA TRP A 45 20.84 2.18 -15.27
C TRP A 45 20.03 2.82 -14.14
N ALA A 46 19.10 3.70 -14.50
CA ALA A 46 17.88 3.83 -13.74
C ALA A 46 16.95 2.76 -14.30
N ASP A 47 16.58 1.77 -13.49
CA ASP A 47 15.43 0.94 -13.85
C ASP A 47 14.25 1.89 -14.06
N GLU A 48 13.76 1.86 -15.31
CA GLU A 48 12.64 2.59 -15.89
C GLU A 48 12.89 4.06 -16.32
N GLY A 49 12.66 4.29 -17.62
CA GLY A 49 12.85 5.53 -18.36
C GLY A 49 11.88 6.65 -17.99
N ASN A 50 11.93 7.13 -16.75
CA ASN A 50 11.32 8.38 -16.35
C ASN A 50 12.32 9.53 -16.52
N SER A 51 12.02 10.49 -17.40
CA SER A 51 12.86 11.65 -17.72
C SER A 51 13.27 12.46 -16.48
N ASN A 52 12.47 12.44 -15.42
CA ASN A 52 12.80 13.14 -14.17
C ASN A 52 13.78 12.35 -13.27
N THR A 53 13.81 11.03 -13.40
CA THR A 53 14.83 10.17 -12.75
C THR A 53 16.15 10.27 -13.50
N ILE A 54 16.10 10.30 -14.84
CA ILE A 54 17.26 10.54 -15.71
C ILE A 54 17.92 11.89 -15.37
N MET A 55 17.15 12.94 -15.09
CA MET A 55 17.72 14.23 -14.66
C MET A 55 18.49 14.18 -13.34
N CYS A 56 18.10 13.36 -12.35
CA CYS A 56 18.86 13.25 -11.10
C CYS A 56 19.96 12.15 -11.16
N VAL A 57 19.92 11.23 -12.14
CA VAL A 57 20.86 10.08 -12.26
C VAL A 57 22.00 10.32 -13.27
N GLU A 58 21.87 11.23 -14.24
CA GLU A 58 22.97 11.62 -15.13
C GLU A 58 23.98 12.60 -14.49
N MET A 59 24.35 12.39 -13.23
CA MET A 59 25.37 13.22 -12.59
C MET A 59 26.78 12.86 -13.08
N PHE A 60 27.00 11.59 -13.45
CA PHE A 60 28.30 11.07 -13.81
C PHE A 60 28.22 10.14 -15.02
N LYS A 61 29.20 10.27 -15.92
CA LYS A 61 29.44 9.36 -17.04
C LYS A 61 30.89 8.88 -16.93
N LEU A 62 31.11 7.58 -16.81
CA LEU A 62 32.47 7.03 -16.80
C LEU A 62 32.89 6.75 -18.25
N LEU A 63 33.95 7.41 -18.71
CA LEU A 63 34.55 7.18 -20.02
C LEU A 63 35.92 6.54 -19.82
N PHE A 64 36.16 5.38 -20.42
CA PHE A 64 37.49 4.78 -20.42
C PHE A 64 38.33 5.35 -21.54
N ASP A 65 39.62 5.52 -21.29
CA ASP A 65 40.55 6.14 -22.24
C ASP A 65 40.74 5.27 -23.49
N THR A 66 40.51 3.97 -23.35
CA THR A 66 40.48 2.99 -24.44
C THR A 66 39.01 2.69 -24.76
N GLY A 67 38.53 3.11 -25.93
CA GLY A 67 37.12 2.99 -26.36
C GLY A 67 36.55 1.56 -26.45
N GLY A 68 37.27 0.54 -26.00
CA GLY A 68 36.79 -0.79 -25.67
C GLY A 68 37.48 -1.29 -24.40
N MET A 69 36.73 -1.87 -23.47
CA MET A 69 37.26 -2.38 -22.20
C MET A 69 37.60 -3.86 -22.27
N THR A 70 38.82 -4.18 -22.70
CA THR A 70 39.41 -5.47 -22.39
C THR A 70 40.53 -5.22 -21.40
N ILE A 71 40.41 -5.79 -20.19
CA ILE A 71 41.42 -5.69 -19.13
C ILE A 71 41.90 -7.11 -18.87
N GLN A 72 43.15 -7.41 -19.17
CA GLN A 72 43.79 -8.68 -18.84
C GLN A 72 44.29 -8.68 -17.40
N ASP A 73 44.62 -9.86 -16.88
CA ASP A 73 45.25 -9.93 -15.56
C ASP A 73 46.59 -9.18 -15.56
N GLY A 74 46.73 -8.20 -14.67
CA GLY A 74 47.86 -7.28 -14.60
C GLY A 74 47.66 -5.97 -15.35
N ASP A 75 46.57 -5.82 -16.12
CA ASP A 75 46.28 -4.59 -16.83
C ASP A 75 45.75 -3.49 -15.90
N ILE A 76 46.03 -2.25 -16.30
CA ILE A 76 45.53 -1.04 -15.66
C ILE A 76 44.59 -0.36 -16.65
N ALA A 77 43.29 -0.34 -16.37
CA ALA A 77 42.37 0.50 -17.10
C ALA A 77 42.27 1.86 -16.43
N THR A 78 42.40 2.91 -17.23
CA THR A 78 42.10 4.26 -16.78
C THR A 78 40.90 4.81 -17.51
N GLY A 79 40.07 5.52 -16.76
CA GLY A 79 38.96 6.28 -17.29
C GLY A 79 38.82 7.62 -16.59
N THR A 80 37.99 8.47 -17.14
CA THR A 80 37.63 9.77 -16.58
C THR A 80 36.15 9.78 -16.27
N LEU A 81 35.82 10.18 -15.04
CA LEU A 81 34.45 10.46 -14.66
C LEU A 81 34.08 11.84 -15.18
N GLN A 82 33.33 11.89 -16.27
CA GLN A 82 32.67 13.11 -16.71
C GLN A 82 31.53 13.43 -15.75
N VAL A 83 31.52 14.66 -15.28
CA VAL A 83 30.45 15.17 -14.44
C VAL A 83 29.59 16.05 -15.30
N ASN A 84 28.28 15.87 -15.22
CA ASN A 84 27.35 16.78 -15.88
C ASN A 84 27.60 18.22 -15.36
N PRO A 85 27.87 19.19 -16.24
CA PRO A 85 28.26 20.55 -15.85
C PRO A 85 27.32 21.20 -14.84
N THR A 86 26.02 20.88 -14.94
CA THR A 86 24.96 21.32 -14.02
C THR A 86 25.25 20.97 -12.54
N TYR A 87 25.97 19.86 -12.31
CA TYR A 87 26.25 19.32 -10.97
C TYR A 87 27.74 19.31 -10.62
N ALA A 88 28.58 20.05 -11.36
CA ALA A 88 30.04 20.08 -11.19
C ALA A 88 30.50 20.40 -9.75
N HIS A 89 29.75 21.26 -9.05
CA HIS A 89 30.03 21.66 -7.66
C HIS A 89 29.73 20.56 -6.63
N LEU A 90 28.71 19.72 -6.86
CA LEU A 90 28.35 18.59 -5.99
C LEU A 90 29.29 17.40 -6.17
N ALA A 91 29.67 17.13 -7.42
CA ALA A 91 30.51 16.00 -7.78
C ALA A 91 31.86 15.98 -7.05
N GLN A 92 32.47 17.15 -6.83
CA GLN A 92 33.75 17.24 -6.14
C GLN A 92 33.68 16.65 -4.72
N ALA A 93 32.61 16.96 -3.97
CA ALA A 93 32.41 16.46 -2.62
C ALA A 93 32.05 14.96 -2.59
N MET A 94 31.33 14.48 -3.61
CA MET A 94 30.97 13.06 -3.75
C MET A 94 32.19 12.20 -4.07
N LEU A 95 33.06 12.68 -4.96
CA LEU A 95 34.27 11.96 -5.38
C LEU A 95 35.29 11.79 -4.25
N GLN A 96 35.31 12.71 -3.28
CA GLN A 96 36.18 12.60 -2.10
C GLN A 96 35.84 11.40 -1.21
N ASN A 97 34.61 10.87 -1.29
CA ASN A 97 34.12 9.76 -0.46
C ASN A 97 33.77 8.50 -1.27
N ALA A 98 34.08 8.49 -2.56
CA ALA A 98 33.82 7.35 -3.43
C ALA A 98 34.62 6.11 -2.99
N LYS A 99 33.94 4.96 -2.86
CA LYS A 99 34.59 3.66 -2.69
C LYS A 99 34.16 2.75 -3.82
N LEU A 100 35.12 2.31 -4.62
CA LEU A 100 34.90 1.26 -5.61
C LEU A 100 35.16 -0.09 -4.95
N THR A 101 34.29 -1.07 -5.19
CA THR A 101 34.45 -2.43 -4.70
C THR A 101 34.12 -3.41 -5.82
N GLY A 102 35.04 -4.31 -6.15
CA GLY A 102 34.82 -5.42 -7.05
C GLY A 102 35.61 -6.63 -6.54
N GLN A 103 35.06 -7.84 -6.71
CA GLN A 103 35.88 -9.04 -6.51
C GLN A 103 36.93 -9.09 -7.62
N GLY A 104 38.20 -9.32 -7.28
CA GLY A 104 39.27 -9.47 -8.26
C GLY A 104 39.82 -8.15 -8.83
N VAL A 105 39.31 -6.99 -8.39
CA VAL A 105 39.68 -5.67 -8.93
C VAL A 105 39.83 -4.66 -7.81
N THR A 106 41.01 -4.07 -7.70
CA THR A 106 41.24 -2.87 -6.91
C THR A 106 40.96 -1.64 -7.77
N ALA A 107 40.21 -0.70 -7.20
CA ALA A 107 39.70 0.42 -7.95
C ALA A 107 39.84 1.69 -7.12
N SER A 108 40.33 2.76 -7.75
CA SER A 108 40.59 4.04 -7.09
C SER A 108 40.08 5.19 -7.93
N VAL A 109 39.57 6.23 -7.27
CA VAL A 109 39.15 7.48 -7.91
C VAL A 109 40.04 8.59 -7.38
N ASN A 110 40.68 9.33 -8.28
CA ASN A 110 41.32 10.58 -7.92
C ASN A 110 40.26 11.70 -8.00
N PRO A 111 39.86 12.30 -6.88
CA PRO A 111 38.78 13.29 -6.87
C PRO A 111 39.15 14.60 -7.58
N ASN A 112 40.45 14.91 -7.69
CA ASN A 112 40.92 16.16 -8.30
C ASN A 112 40.99 16.05 -9.82
N THR A 113 41.45 14.92 -10.34
CA THR A 113 41.55 14.68 -11.79
C THR A 113 40.33 13.95 -12.35
N ARG A 114 39.43 13.49 -11.48
CA ARG A 114 38.29 12.62 -11.80
C ARG A 114 38.69 11.33 -12.49
N ARG A 115 39.97 10.96 -12.38
CA ARG A 115 40.52 9.78 -13.03
C ARG A 115 40.19 8.56 -12.18
N VAL A 116 39.55 7.59 -12.80
CA VAL A 116 39.30 6.26 -12.24
C VAL A 116 40.40 5.34 -12.74
N VAL A 117 41.00 4.60 -11.82
CA VAL A 117 42.01 3.59 -12.12
C VAL A 117 41.49 2.25 -11.61
N LEU A 118 41.33 1.30 -12.51
CA LEU A 118 41.01 -0.09 -12.20
C LEU A 118 42.28 -0.92 -12.39
N ARG A 119 42.59 -1.78 -11.42
CA ARG A 119 43.67 -2.75 -11.49
C ARG A 119 43.14 -4.10 -11.06
N THR A 120 43.30 -5.12 -11.90
CA THR A 120 43.04 -6.49 -11.43
C THR A 120 44.07 -6.82 -10.36
N ASP A 121 43.63 -7.46 -9.27
CA ASP A 121 44.61 -8.04 -8.35
C ASP A 121 45.13 -9.33 -8.98
N GLY A 122 46.45 -9.48 -9.09
CA GLY A 122 47.12 -10.64 -9.71
C GLY A 122 46.95 -11.96 -8.93
N GLY A 123 45.84 -12.11 -8.23
CA GLY A 123 45.39 -13.30 -7.52
C GLY A 123 43.95 -13.68 -7.87
N ALA A 124 43.33 -13.07 -8.88
CA ALA A 124 42.05 -13.53 -9.40
C ALA A 124 42.19 -15.02 -9.80
N PRO A 125 41.33 -15.92 -9.30
CA PRO A 125 41.40 -17.33 -9.67
C PRO A 125 41.33 -17.44 -11.18
N GLN A 126 42.14 -18.32 -11.79
CA GLN A 126 42.10 -18.58 -13.24
C GLN A 126 40.64 -18.72 -13.67
N SER A 127 40.12 -17.71 -14.37
CA SER A 127 38.78 -17.71 -14.93
C SER A 127 38.76 -18.75 -16.04
N ASN A 128 38.49 -19.99 -15.67
CA ASN A 128 38.16 -21.02 -16.64
C ASN A 128 36.79 -20.65 -17.21
N ASN A 129 36.77 -20.17 -18.46
CA ASN A 129 35.60 -19.90 -19.31
C ASN A 129 34.87 -18.55 -19.16
N GLY A 130 35.57 -17.43 -19.37
CA GLY A 130 34.89 -16.17 -19.73
C GLY A 130 33.79 -15.73 -18.76
N GLN A 131 34.07 -15.77 -17.45
CA GLN A 131 33.09 -15.35 -16.45
C GLN A 131 32.98 -13.82 -16.44
N LEU A 132 31.74 -13.32 -16.49
CA LEU A 132 31.42 -11.91 -16.29
C LEU A 132 31.82 -11.50 -14.86
N MET A 133 32.50 -10.37 -14.69
CA MET A 133 32.68 -9.78 -13.36
C MET A 133 31.83 -8.51 -13.25
N ASP A 134 30.94 -8.50 -12.27
CA ASP A 134 30.17 -7.33 -11.90
C ASP A 134 31.01 -6.38 -11.05
N LEU A 135 31.26 -5.19 -11.60
CA LEU A 135 31.88 -4.10 -10.87
C LEU A 135 30.78 -3.18 -10.34
N SER A 136 30.68 -3.11 -9.01
CA SER A 136 29.75 -2.20 -8.32
C SER A 136 30.48 -0.97 -7.83
N LEU A 137 30.10 0.21 -8.35
CA LEU A 137 30.55 1.48 -7.82
C LEU A 137 29.58 1.96 -6.73
N ALA A 138 30.03 1.92 -5.48
CA ALA A 138 29.28 2.43 -4.34
C ALA A 138 29.74 3.85 -3.97
N LEU A 139 28.94 4.85 -4.32
CA LEU A 139 29.18 6.23 -3.89
C LEU A 139 28.49 6.44 -2.54
N LYS A 140 29.27 6.45 -1.45
CA LYS A 140 28.73 6.76 -0.12
C LYS A 140 28.39 8.25 -0.03
N LEU A 141 27.11 8.57 0.11
CA LEU A 141 26.64 9.95 0.23
C LEU A 141 26.29 10.28 1.67
N SER A 142 26.90 11.34 2.18
CA SER A 142 26.46 12.02 3.38
C SER A 142 25.25 12.90 3.02
N ILE A 143 24.05 12.46 3.39
CA ILE A 143 22.79 13.18 3.14
C ILE A 143 22.81 14.58 3.78
N GLU A 144 23.50 14.75 4.92
CA GLU A 144 23.58 16.03 5.64
C GLU A 144 24.26 17.15 4.83
N GLY A 145 25.15 16.80 3.89
CA GLY A 145 25.79 17.79 3.00
C GLY A 145 24.99 18.12 1.75
N LEU A 146 24.32 17.13 1.14
CA LEU A 146 23.56 17.31 -0.12
C LEU A 146 22.20 17.98 0.07
N ALA A 147 21.60 17.86 1.26
CA ALA A 147 20.28 18.41 1.54
C ALA A 147 20.22 19.95 1.58
N LYS A 148 21.28 20.69 1.27
CA LYS A 148 21.20 22.14 1.03
C LYS A 148 21.16 22.51 -0.45
N ASP A 149 21.97 21.84 -1.27
CA ASP A 149 22.28 22.32 -2.62
C ASP A 149 21.58 21.54 -3.75
N LEU A 150 20.86 20.45 -3.42
CA LEU A 150 19.98 19.80 -4.38
C LEU A 150 18.78 20.69 -4.74
N PRO A 151 18.36 20.74 -6.02
CA PRO A 151 17.08 21.33 -6.42
C PRO A 151 15.94 20.73 -5.57
N PRO A 152 14.92 21.53 -5.18
CA PRO A 152 13.82 21.05 -4.34
C PRO A 152 13.17 19.76 -4.87
N VAL A 153 13.05 19.64 -6.19
CA VAL A 153 12.54 18.44 -6.88
C VAL A 153 13.39 17.19 -6.61
N CYS A 154 14.74 17.27 -6.66
CA CYS A 154 15.57 16.09 -6.38
C CYS A 154 15.61 15.74 -4.89
N LYS A 155 15.44 16.71 -3.96
CA LYS A 155 15.25 16.41 -2.53
C LYS A 155 13.96 15.62 -2.29
N ASP A 156 12.87 16.06 -2.91
CA ASP A 156 11.57 15.40 -2.76
C ASP A 156 11.55 14.02 -3.44
N ILE A 157 12.28 13.82 -4.54
CA ILE A 157 12.38 12.53 -5.24
C ILE A 157 13.31 11.53 -4.51
N LEU A 158 14.51 11.95 -4.08
CA LEU A 158 15.46 11.08 -3.35
C LEU A 158 14.95 10.68 -1.97
N ILE A 159 14.25 11.58 -1.26
CA ILE A 159 13.63 11.28 0.04
C ILE A 159 12.40 10.38 -0.11
N LYS A 160 11.70 10.41 -1.26
CA LYS A 160 10.55 9.52 -1.53
C LYS A 160 10.93 8.13 -2.03
N ARG A 161 12.12 7.94 -2.62
CA ARG A 161 12.67 6.62 -2.99
C ARG A 161 13.42 5.90 -1.86
N LEU A 162 13.67 6.56 -0.73
CA LEU A 162 13.92 5.84 0.53
C LEU A 162 12.68 5.01 0.83
N VAL A 163 12.85 3.71 1.08
CA VAL A 163 11.81 2.70 1.32
C VAL A 163 10.91 3.08 2.51
N LEU A 164 10.04 4.07 2.31
CA LEU A 164 8.95 4.39 3.20
C LEU A 164 7.82 3.47 2.77
N GLY A 165 7.61 2.41 3.54
CA GLY A 165 6.46 1.55 3.34
C GLY A 165 5.19 2.40 3.36
N SER A 166 4.35 2.25 2.34
CA SER A 166 3.00 2.79 2.33
C SER A 166 2.21 2.33 3.56
N GLY A 167 1.37 3.22 4.09
CA GLY A 167 0.53 2.98 5.24
C GLY A 167 -0.67 2.12 4.89
N ASN A 168 -1.09 1.29 5.86
CA ASN A 168 -2.24 0.41 5.73
C ASN A 168 -3.11 0.50 6.97
N GLY A 169 -4.34 0.97 6.77
CA GLY A 169 -5.35 1.05 7.81
C GLY A 169 -6.74 0.77 7.24
N GLY A 170 -7.74 0.83 8.09
CA GLY A 170 -9.13 0.57 7.73
C GLY A 170 -9.91 -0.02 8.88
N GLY A 171 -11.11 -0.50 8.60
CA GLY A 171 -11.94 -1.23 9.56
C GLY A 171 -12.77 -2.32 8.91
N SER A 172 -13.08 -3.35 9.69
CA SER A 172 -13.86 -4.51 9.27
C SER A 172 -14.96 -4.84 10.27
N GLY A 173 -16.09 -5.37 9.78
CA GLY A 173 -17.22 -5.75 10.62
C GLY A 173 -17.89 -4.54 11.26
N ASP A 174 -18.26 -4.69 12.53
CA ASP A 174 -18.58 -3.60 13.44
C ASP A 174 -17.30 -2.90 13.90
N PRO A 175 -16.96 -1.72 13.36
CA PRO A 175 -15.60 -1.37 12.97
C PRO A 175 -14.49 -1.73 13.96
N HIS A 176 -13.88 -2.89 13.73
CA HIS A 176 -12.55 -3.22 14.23
C HIS A 176 -11.53 -2.47 13.39
N LEU A 177 -11.11 -1.31 13.88
CA LEU A 177 -10.19 -0.43 13.20
C LEU A 177 -8.75 -0.87 13.39
N ARG A 178 -7.93 -0.58 12.38
CA ARG A 178 -6.48 -0.57 12.51
C ARG A 178 -5.90 0.71 11.93
N THR A 179 -5.14 1.44 12.73
CA THR A 179 -4.46 2.67 12.33
C THR A 179 -3.29 2.39 11.38
N LEU A 180 -2.76 3.45 10.76
CA LEU A 180 -1.59 3.39 9.88
C LEU A 180 -0.31 2.98 10.64
N ASP A 181 -0.25 3.21 11.96
CA ASP A 181 0.82 2.74 12.84
C ASP A 181 0.53 1.39 13.50
N ARG A 182 -0.52 0.70 13.02
CA ARG A 182 -0.88 -0.68 13.37
C ARG A 182 -1.43 -0.83 14.79
N VAL A 183 -2.11 0.20 15.30
CA VAL A 183 -2.91 0.11 16.53
C VAL A 183 -4.28 -0.42 16.18
N ALA A 184 -4.71 -1.49 16.83
CA ALA A 184 -6.04 -2.07 16.66
C ALA A 184 -6.96 -1.61 17.80
N TYR A 185 -8.20 -1.23 17.49
CA TYR A 185 -9.21 -0.81 18.45
C TYR A 185 -10.62 -0.84 17.84
N ASP A 186 -11.65 -0.83 18.68
CA ASP A 186 -13.05 -0.88 18.24
C ASP A 186 -13.69 0.51 18.28
N PHE A 187 -14.29 0.92 17.17
CA PHE A 187 -14.98 2.21 17.07
C PHE A 187 -16.40 2.04 16.55
N GLN A 188 -17.31 1.68 17.45
CA GLN A 188 -18.70 1.33 17.15
C GLN A 188 -19.65 2.51 17.36
N VAL A 189 -19.24 3.74 16.99
CA VAL A 189 -20.01 4.98 17.22
C VAL A 189 -20.81 5.33 15.96
N PRO A 190 -22.13 5.59 16.05
CA PRO A 190 -22.92 6.00 14.90
C PRO A 190 -22.64 7.46 14.53
N GLY A 191 -22.63 7.77 13.23
CA GLY A 191 -22.36 9.12 12.72
C GLY A 191 -21.54 9.12 11.43
N VAL A 192 -21.11 10.31 11.01
CA VAL A 192 -20.17 10.47 9.89
C VAL A 192 -18.82 10.89 10.45
N PHE A 193 -17.76 10.21 10.04
CA PHE A 193 -16.42 10.42 10.60
C PHE A 193 -15.35 10.53 9.51
N ARG A 194 -14.32 11.33 9.80
CA ARG A 194 -13.07 11.35 9.04
C ARG A 194 -12.30 10.06 9.32
N LEU A 195 -12.27 9.14 8.37
CA LEU A 195 -11.41 7.96 8.45
C LEU A 195 -9.95 8.35 8.28
N PHE A 196 -9.67 9.16 7.25
CA PHE A 196 -8.33 9.64 6.91
C PHE A 196 -8.40 11.00 6.22
N GLU A 197 -7.46 11.88 6.52
CA GLU A 197 -7.23 13.11 5.78
C GLU A 197 -5.73 13.43 5.74
N SER A 198 -5.23 13.82 4.57
CA SER A 198 -3.90 14.39 4.42
C SER A 198 -3.81 15.19 3.12
N GLY A 199 -3.47 16.48 3.23
CA GLY A 199 -3.43 17.38 2.08
C GLY A 199 -4.78 17.41 1.35
N ASN A 200 -4.76 17.07 0.06
CA ASN A 200 -5.95 17.08 -0.79
C ASN A 200 -6.78 15.79 -0.74
N LEU A 201 -6.33 14.75 -0.04
CA LEU A 201 -7.06 13.48 0.12
C LEU A 201 -7.89 13.49 1.41
N GLN A 202 -9.18 13.20 1.28
CA GLN A 202 -10.08 12.98 2.42
C GLN A 202 -10.91 11.71 2.20
N VAL A 203 -11.02 10.89 3.25
CA VAL A 203 -11.88 9.72 3.30
C VAL A 203 -12.80 9.85 4.50
N GLN A 204 -14.11 9.84 4.25
CA GLN A 204 -15.14 9.84 5.27
C GLN A 204 -15.90 8.53 5.26
N VAL A 205 -16.35 8.10 6.44
CA VAL A 205 -17.17 6.90 6.63
C VAL A 205 -18.46 7.28 7.35
N PHE A 206 -19.56 6.71 6.90
CA PHE A 206 -20.85 6.77 7.57
C PHE A 206 -21.09 5.46 8.30
N GLN A 207 -21.38 5.57 9.60
CA GLN A 207 -21.69 4.47 10.48
C GLN A 207 -23.12 4.60 11.00
N HIS A 208 -23.88 3.51 10.90
CA HIS A 208 -25.23 3.39 11.45
C HIS A 208 -25.27 2.17 12.36
N LYS A 209 -26.22 2.11 13.30
CA LYS A 209 -26.39 0.91 14.12
C LYS A 209 -26.66 -0.29 13.22
N CYS A 210 -25.81 -1.30 13.32
CA CYS A 210 -26.14 -2.61 12.78
C CYS A 210 -27.47 -3.01 13.41
N THR A 211 -28.49 -3.38 12.62
CA THR A 211 -29.83 -3.62 13.16
C THR A 211 -30.24 -5.08 12.99
N PRO A 212 -29.67 -6.02 13.77
CA PRO A 212 -30.34 -7.27 14.03
C PRO A 212 -31.47 -7.06 15.05
N THR A 213 -32.62 -7.69 14.79
CA THR A 213 -33.81 -7.57 15.66
C THR A 213 -33.56 -8.08 17.09
N ARG A 214 -32.49 -8.85 17.33
CA ARG A 214 -32.20 -9.52 18.60
C ARG A 214 -31.34 -8.72 19.59
N LEU A 215 -30.40 -7.88 19.14
CA LEU A 215 -29.48 -7.13 20.03
C LEU A 215 -30.01 -5.73 20.40
N ASN A 216 -30.98 -5.21 19.62
CA ASN A 216 -31.70 -3.97 19.85
C ASN A 216 -30.78 -2.80 20.28
N ARG A 217 -30.79 -2.40 21.55
CA ARG A 217 -30.02 -1.25 22.08
C ARG A 217 -28.51 -1.49 22.17
N PHE A 218 -28.06 -2.74 22.21
CA PHE A 218 -26.66 -3.14 22.33
C PHE A 218 -26.00 -3.36 20.97
N SER A 219 -26.74 -3.19 19.88
CA SER A 219 -26.19 -3.40 18.56
C SER A 219 -25.06 -2.39 18.29
N PRO A 220 -23.90 -2.86 17.79
CA PRO A 220 -22.79 -1.98 17.46
C PRO A 220 -23.14 -1.12 16.25
N SER A 221 -22.23 -0.22 15.87
CA SER A 221 -22.36 0.52 14.61
C SER A 221 -21.57 -0.19 13.51
N CYS A 222 -22.04 -0.10 12.27
CA CYS A 222 -21.50 -0.72 11.08
C CYS A 222 -21.26 0.35 10.01
N TYR A 223 -20.24 0.18 9.16
CA TYR A 223 -20.09 1.03 7.98
C TYR A 223 -21.24 0.81 7.00
N GLN A 224 -21.96 1.90 6.69
CA GLN A 224 -23.04 1.94 5.70
C GLN A 224 -22.72 2.87 4.52
N GLY A 225 -21.65 3.67 4.64
CA GLY A 225 -21.19 4.52 3.56
C GLY A 225 -19.71 4.86 3.64
N VAL A 226 -19.10 5.10 2.49
CA VAL A 226 -17.73 5.60 2.32
C VAL A 226 -17.77 6.71 1.28
N ALA A 227 -17.18 7.85 1.60
CA ALA A 227 -16.95 8.94 0.66
C ALA A 227 -15.45 9.18 0.53
N VAL A 228 -14.95 9.23 -0.70
CA VAL A 228 -13.55 9.48 -1.01
C VAL A 228 -13.49 10.75 -1.85
N ALA A 229 -12.66 11.69 -1.43
CA ALA A 229 -12.44 12.95 -2.13
C ALA A 229 -10.95 13.19 -2.36
N PHE A 230 -10.62 13.65 -3.57
CA PHE A 230 -9.29 14.16 -3.88
C PHE A 230 -9.39 15.31 -4.88
N ALA A 231 -8.75 16.44 -4.56
CA ALA A 231 -8.55 17.58 -5.46
C ALA A 231 -9.79 18.00 -6.28
N GLY A 232 -10.95 18.16 -5.62
CA GLY A 232 -12.21 18.55 -6.28
C GLY A 232 -13.09 17.40 -6.75
N SER A 233 -12.54 16.19 -6.93
CA SER A 233 -13.33 14.99 -7.24
C SER A 233 -13.86 14.32 -5.97
N VAL A 234 -15.13 13.90 -5.99
CA VAL A 234 -15.78 13.21 -4.87
C VAL A 234 -16.54 11.98 -5.39
N VAL A 235 -16.30 10.82 -4.80
CA VAL A 235 -17.08 9.60 -5.02
C VAL A 235 -17.67 9.09 -3.71
N ARG A 236 -18.85 8.48 -3.78
CA ARG A 236 -19.59 7.93 -2.65
C ARG A 236 -20.02 6.52 -2.95
N ILE A 237 -19.90 5.67 -1.95
CA ILE A 237 -20.29 4.27 -1.98
C ILE A 237 -21.15 4.06 -0.73
N PHE A 238 -22.42 3.69 -0.90
CA PHE A 238 -23.34 3.47 0.22
C PHE A 238 -24.18 2.23 0.00
N ILE A 239 -24.78 1.71 1.08
CA ILE A 239 -25.71 0.59 1.01
C ILE A 239 -27.13 1.15 0.88
N GLU A 240 -27.85 0.70 -0.15
CA GLU A 240 -29.28 0.97 -0.37
C GLU A 240 -29.92 -0.36 -0.76
N ASP A 241 -31.02 -0.74 -0.11
CA ASP A 241 -31.70 -2.03 -0.34
C ASP A 241 -30.77 -3.25 -0.37
N SER A 242 -29.86 -3.32 0.62
CA SER A 242 -28.88 -4.40 0.79
C SER A 242 -27.84 -4.55 -0.35
N LYS A 243 -27.75 -3.55 -1.23
CA LYS A 243 -26.83 -3.51 -2.38
C LYS A 243 -25.92 -2.29 -2.32
N ILE A 244 -24.78 -2.37 -3.01
CA ILE A 244 -23.91 -1.20 -3.17
C ILE A 244 -24.48 -0.24 -4.21
N VAL A 245 -24.64 1.02 -3.82
CA VAL A 245 -24.89 2.14 -4.72
C VAL A 245 -23.65 3.01 -4.79
N LEU A 246 -23.24 3.31 -6.02
CA LEU A 246 -22.11 4.17 -6.35
C LEU A 246 -22.63 5.48 -6.94
N SER A 247 -22.11 6.61 -6.46
CA SER A 247 -22.41 7.93 -7.02
C SER A 247 -21.20 8.84 -6.95
N LYS A 248 -21.19 9.88 -7.79
CA LYS A 248 -20.24 10.98 -7.69
C LYS A 248 -20.89 12.18 -7.01
N GLY A 249 -20.08 12.92 -6.25
CA GLY A 249 -20.48 14.18 -5.62
C GLY A 249 -20.06 15.43 -6.38
N SER A 250 -19.12 15.26 -7.31
CA SER A 250 -18.63 16.28 -8.24
C SER A 250 -19.12 15.97 -9.65
N SER A 251 -19.10 16.98 -10.54
CA SER A 251 -19.51 16.85 -11.94
C SER A 251 -18.68 15.82 -12.72
N ASP A 252 -17.42 15.68 -12.37
CA ASP A 252 -16.49 14.70 -12.92
C ASP A 252 -15.71 13.98 -11.82
N LEU A 253 -14.85 13.05 -12.25
CA LEU A 253 -13.86 12.39 -11.40
C LEU A 253 -12.47 12.59 -12.04
N GLU A 254 -12.12 13.84 -12.36
CA GLU A 254 -10.82 14.16 -12.96
C GLU A 254 -9.65 13.54 -12.17
N TRP A 255 -9.75 13.52 -10.84
CA TRP A 255 -8.66 13.13 -9.94
C TRP A 255 -8.83 11.78 -9.24
N LEU A 256 -9.98 11.14 -9.44
CA LEU A 256 -10.25 9.81 -8.91
C LEU A 256 -10.52 8.83 -10.07
N SER A 257 -10.16 7.56 -9.88
CA SER A 257 -10.65 6.48 -10.74
C SER A 257 -11.32 5.42 -9.88
N VAL A 258 -12.43 4.88 -10.39
CA VAL A 258 -13.26 3.91 -9.67
C VAL A 258 -13.24 2.59 -10.41
N HIS A 259 -13.01 1.53 -9.67
CA HIS A 259 -12.77 0.20 -10.19
C HIS A 259 -13.68 -0.79 -9.47
N LYS A 260 -14.49 -1.56 -10.21
CA LYS A 260 -15.36 -2.59 -9.66
C LYS A 260 -14.61 -3.92 -9.57
N LEU A 261 -14.74 -4.63 -8.46
CA LEU A 261 -14.15 -5.97 -8.28
C LEU A 261 -14.76 -6.98 -9.27
N LYS A 262 -13.92 -7.82 -9.88
CA LYS A 262 -14.36 -8.96 -10.71
C LYS A 262 -14.82 -10.14 -9.85
N GLY A 263 -15.63 -11.00 -10.43
CA GLY A 263 -16.15 -12.20 -9.78
C GLY A 263 -17.50 -11.98 -9.09
N GLY A 264 -17.86 -12.89 -8.19
CA GLY A 264 -19.18 -12.92 -7.53
C GLY A 264 -19.35 -11.97 -6.33
N ALA A 265 -18.29 -11.26 -5.90
CA ALA A 265 -18.38 -10.35 -4.76
C ALA A 265 -18.62 -8.89 -5.17
N GLU A 266 -19.35 -8.17 -4.33
CA GLU A 266 -19.63 -6.75 -4.51
C GLU A 266 -18.58 -5.91 -3.78
N GLY A 267 -17.81 -5.13 -4.54
CA GLY A 267 -16.79 -4.25 -3.98
C GLY A 267 -16.19 -3.32 -5.01
N TYR A 268 -15.60 -2.23 -4.52
CA TYR A 268 -15.02 -1.17 -5.32
C TYR A 268 -13.65 -0.78 -4.75
N ARG A 269 -12.77 -0.36 -5.65
CA ARG A 269 -11.50 0.30 -5.34
C ARG A 269 -11.52 1.70 -5.94
N VAL A 270 -11.16 2.70 -5.14
CA VAL A 270 -11.03 4.09 -5.57
C VAL A 270 -9.57 4.49 -5.50
N PHE A 271 -8.95 4.81 -6.63
CA PHE A 271 -7.57 5.30 -6.70
C PHE A 271 -7.51 6.82 -6.77
N THR A 272 -6.47 7.41 -6.17
CA THR A 272 -6.08 8.79 -6.48
C THR A 272 -5.24 8.82 -7.74
N LYS A 273 -5.59 9.63 -8.74
CA LYS A 273 -4.82 9.71 -9.99
C LYS A 273 -3.49 10.45 -9.84
N ALA A 274 -3.36 11.29 -8.82
CA ALA A 274 -2.08 11.92 -8.48
C ALA A 274 -1.08 10.93 -7.89
N ASP A 275 -1.54 9.79 -7.38
CA ASP A 275 -0.69 8.74 -6.82
C ASP A 275 -1.46 7.41 -6.81
N GLU A 276 -1.25 6.60 -7.84
CA GLU A 276 -2.04 5.37 -8.02
C GLU A 276 -1.65 4.25 -7.05
N ALA A 277 -0.60 4.43 -6.25
CA ALA A 277 -0.29 3.56 -5.11
C ALA A 277 -1.21 3.83 -3.90
N THR A 278 -1.97 4.94 -3.91
CA THR A 278 -2.98 5.26 -2.89
C THR A 278 -4.38 4.91 -3.38
N TYR A 279 -5.08 4.11 -2.58
CA TYR A 279 -6.44 3.68 -2.89
C TYR A 279 -7.25 3.30 -1.65
N VAL A 280 -8.57 3.34 -1.82
CA VAL A 280 -9.56 2.89 -0.83
C VAL A 280 -10.34 1.70 -1.39
N ASP A 281 -10.28 0.58 -0.70
CA ASP A 281 -11.15 -0.57 -0.93
C ASP A 281 -12.41 -0.45 -0.08
N VAL A 282 -13.56 -0.70 -0.71
CA VAL A 282 -14.86 -0.78 -0.06
C VAL A 282 -15.52 -2.07 -0.49
N MET A 283 -15.69 -2.99 0.45
CA MET A 283 -16.17 -4.35 0.18
C MET A 283 -17.46 -4.59 0.94
N LEU A 284 -18.49 -5.07 0.27
CA LEU A 284 -19.71 -5.48 0.95
C LEU A 284 -19.47 -6.82 1.65
N SER A 285 -19.84 -6.87 2.91
CA SER A 285 -19.84 -8.05 3.75
C SER A 285 -21.24 -8.29 4.29
N THR A 286 -21.43 -9.49 4.82
CA THR A 286 -22.63 -9.88 5.53
C THR A 286 -22.26 -10.12 6.99
N TRP A 287 -23.14 -9.68 7.89
CA TRP A 287 -23.07 -9.88 9.33
C TRP A 287 -24.32 -10.66 9.77
N ILE A 288 -24.62 -10.67 11.08
CA ILE A 288 -25.78 -11.38 11.66
C ILE A 288 -27.10 -11.04 10.94
N ASP A 289 -28.01 -12.01 10.84
CA ASP A 289 -29.34 -11.88 10.21
C ASP A 289 -29.29 -11.39 8.74
N ASN A 290 -28.20 -11.69 8.04
CA ASN A 290 -27.92 -11.19 6.68
C ASN A 290 -27.77 -9.66 6.59
N TYR A 291 -27.49 -8.97 7.70
CA TYR A 291 -27.27 -7.54 7.70
C TYR A 291 -26.05 -7.19 6.85
N ARG A 292 -26.20 -6.24 5.92
CA ARG A 292 -25.15 -5.86 4.98
C ARG A 292 -24.35 -4.68 5.54
N LEU A 293 -23.03 -4.79 5.51
CA LEU A 293 -22.11 -3.75 5.97
C LEU A 293 -20.90 -3.64 5.05
N PHE A 294 -20.14 -2.56 5.15
CA PHE A 294 -18.85 -2.45 4.48
C PHE A 294 -17.67 -2.85 5.35
N ASN A 295 -16.68 -3.50 4.74
CA ASN A 295 -15.31 -3.46 5.18
C ASN A 295 -14.57 -2.40 4.35
N VAL A 296 -13.80 -1.54 5.02
CA VAL A 296 -13.11 -0.40 4.38
C VAL A 296 -11.62 -0.54 4.63
N ALA A 297 -10.80 -0.47 3.58
CA ALA A 297 -9.36 -0.56 3.71
C ALA A 297 -8.66 0.53 2.90
N LEU A 298 -7.78 1.29 3.54
CA LEU A 298 -6.95 2.32 2.93
C LEU A 298 -5.53 1.80 2.73
N ARG A 299 -5.01 1.89 1.50
CA ARG A 299 -3.58 1.90 1.19
C ARG A 299 -3.21 3.35 0.89
N VAL A 300 -2.20 3.88 1.56
CA VAL A 300 -1.75 5.26 1.32
C VAL A 300 -0.24 5.31 1.15
N SER A 301 0.23 5.91 0.05
CA SER A 301 1.65 6.02 -0.21
C SER A 301 2.31 7.14 0.61
N PRO A 302 3.65 7.15 0.71
CA PRO A 302 4.39 8.23 1.34
C PRO A 302 4.12 9.63 0.76
N TYR A 303 3.50 9.73 -0.42
CA TYR A 303 3.08 11.01 -0.99
C TYR A 303 2.23 11.85 -0.02
N PHE A 304 1.44 11.17 0.81
CA PHE A 304 0.53 11.75 1.80
C PHE A 304 1.07 11.70 3.24
N LYS A 305 2.29 11.21 3.45
CA LYS A 305 2.87 11.15 4.80
C LYS A 305 3.32 12.54 5.25
N GLY A 306 2.97 12.92 6.47
CA GLY A 306 3.39 14.19 7.04
C GLY A 306 2.53 14.61 8.24
N PRO A 307 2.81 15.78 8.84
CA PRO A 307 2.09 16.27 10.02
C PRO A 307 0.61 16.59 9.76
N GLY A 308 0.18 16.64 8.49
CA GLY A 308 -1.21 16.83 8.11
C GLY A 308 -2.06 15.56 8.15
N VAL A 309 -1.47 14.39 8.44
CA VAL A 309 -2.21 13.12 8.54
C VAL A 309 -3.02 13.10 9.83
N HIS A 310 -4.33 12.91 9.71
CA HIS A 310 -5.23 12.75 10.86
C HIS A 310 -6.53 12.02 10.48
N GLY A 311 -7.28 11.58 11.49
CA GLY A 311 -8.52 10.82 11.33
C GLY A 311 -8.54 9.60 12.25
N LEU A 312 -9.55 8.75 12.09
CA LEU A 312 -9.66 7.49 12.84
C LEU A 312 -8.47 6.54 12.60
N LEU A 313 -7.72 6.71 11.51
CA LEU A 313 -6.54 5.90 11.20
C LEU A 313 -5.22 6.43 11.78
N GLY A 314 -5.27 7.37 12.73
CA GLY A 314 -4.09 7.85 13.43
C GLY A 314 -3.33 8.96 12.69
N ASN A 315 -2.09 9.22 13.11
CA ASN A 315 -1.25 10.29 12.56
C ASN A 315 -0.11 9.79 11.64
N TRP A 316 0.09 8.47 11.55
CA TRP A 316 1.09 7.81 10.70
C TRP A 316 2.53 8.30 10.91
N ASN A 317 2.92 8.54 12.16
CA ASN A 317 4.27 8.96 12.51
C ASN A 317 5.18 7.79 12.94
N GLY A 318 4.65 6.56 13.01
CA GLY A 318 5.36 5.35 13.42
C GLY A 318 5.34 5.10 14.93
N VAL A 319 4.69 5.95 15.72
CA VAL A 319 4.53 5.83 17.16
C VAL A 319 3.12 5.29 17.42
N LYS A 320 3.04 4.17 18.15
CA LYS A 320 1.75 3.51 18.40
C LYS A 320 1.00 4.09 19.58
N THR A 321 1.70 4.74 20.50
CA THR A 321 1.15 5.14 21.80
C THR A 321 0.42 6.47 21.76
N ASP A 322 0.59 7.26 20.71
CA ASP A 322 -0.08 8.54 20.48
C ASP A 322 -1.22 8.48 19.45
N ASP A 323 -1.45 7.30 18.85
CA ASP A 323 -2.67 7.00 18.14
C ASP A 323 -3.84 6.87 19.13
N LEU A 324 -4.75 7.84 19.07
CA LEU A 324 -5.92 7.90 19.94
C LEU A 324 -6.90 6.76 19.62
N THR A 325 -7.32 6.02 20.63
CA THR A 325 -8.31 4.92 20.51
C THR A 325 -9.58 5.14 21.34
N ASN A 326 -9.69 6.28 22.02
CA ASN A 326 -10.86 6.60 22.83
C ASN A 326 -12.04 7.07 21.95
N ASN A 327 -13.14 6.31 21.95
CA ASN A 327 -14.28 6.56 21.07
C ASN A 327 -14.92 7.94 21.24
N ALA A 328 -15.09 8.44 22.47
CA ALA A 328 -15.70 9.75 22.70
C ALA A 328 -14.81 10.89 22.18
N ALA A 329 -13.51 10.82 22.45
CA ALA A 329 -12.55 11.81 21.98
C ALA A 329 -12.41 11.78 20.44
N LEU A 330 -12.36 10.59 19.84
CA LEU A 330 -12.33 10.43 18.39
C LEU A 330 -13.61 10.95 17.72
N ALA A 331 -14.78 10.65 18.27
CA ALA A 331 -16.05 11.14 17.74
C ALA A 331 -16.13 12.67 17.79
N GLN A 332 -15.59 13.30 18.85
CA GLN A 332 -15.51 14.75 18.94
C GLN A 332 -14.51 15.35 17.94
N LEU A 333 -13.35 14.73 17.75
CA LEU A 333 -12.27 15.26 16.90
C LEU A 333 -12.52 15.03 15.40
N HIS A 334 -13.21 13.95 15.05
CA HIS A 334 -13.32 13.47 13.68
C HIS A 334 -14.76 13.32 13.19
N GLY A 335 -15.75 13.63 14.02
CA GLY A 335 -17.16 13.64 13.64
C GLY A 335 -17.53 14.83 12.75
N PHE A 336 -18.39 14.57 11.78
CA PHE A 336 -19.07 15.59 10.97
C PHE A 336 -20.55 15.64 11.32
N ALA A 337 -21.18 16.80 11.08
CA ALA A 337 -22.63 16.90 11.13
C ALA A 337 -23.24 16.05 10.00
N LEU A 338 -24.36 15.37 10.28
CA LEU A 338 -25.03 14.49 9.29
C LEU A 338 -25.52 15.25 8.06
N ALA A 339 -25.91 16.51 8.23
CA ALA A 339 -26.33 17.38 7.12
C ALA A 339 -25.15 18.02 6.39
N ASP A 340 -23.94 18.00 6.97
CA ASP A 340 -22.81 18.76 6.45
C ASP A 340 -21.50 17.95 6.36
N ASN A 341 -21.39 17.19 5.27
CA ASN A 341 -20.27 16.29 5.02
C ASN A 341 -20.13 15.92 3.53
N LEU A 342 -19.19 15.04 3.19
CA LEU A 342 -18.96 14.61 1.82
C LEU A 342 -20.11 13.80 1.22
N PHE A 343 -21.01 13.21 2.01
CA PHE A 343 -22.18 12.49 1.50
C PHE A 343 -23.29 13.44 1.03
N THR A 344 -23.48 14.58 1.71
CA THR A 344 -24.60 15.50 1.48
C THR A 344 -24.33 16.61 0.48
N CYS A 345 -23.06 16.94 0.21
CA CYS A 345 -22.72 17.99 -0.74
C CYS A 345 -23.07 17.59 -2.20
N ALA A 346 -23.25 18.54 -3.10
CA ALA A 346 -23.46 18.27 -4.53
C ALA A 346 -22.86 19.38 -5.40
N GLY A 347 -22.27 19.00 -6.53
CA GLY A 347 -21.58 19.92 -7.45
C GLY A 347 -20.64 20.87 -6.71
N ASN A 348 -20.80 22.17 -6.95
CA ASN A 348 -19.96 23.22 -6.36
C ASN A 348 -20.05 23.31 -4.84
N ALA A 349 -21.13 22.82 -4.21
CA ALA A 349 -21.27 22.84 -2.75
C ALA A 349 -20.27 21.91 -2.05
N CYS A 350 -19.67 20.95 -2.76
CA CYS A 350 -18.59 20.12 -2.22
C CYS A 350 -17.29 20.89 -2.02
N GLY A 351 -17.13 22.08 -2.65
CA GLY A 351 -15.91 22.90 -2.61
C GLY A 351 -15.43 23.29 -1.21
N LYS A 352 -16.29 23.24 -0.18
CA LYS A 352 -15.89 23.50 1.21
C LYS A 352 -15.23 22.31 1.92
N PHE A 353 -15.40 21.09 1.38
CA PHE A 353 -14.80 19.87 1.90
C PHE A 353 -13.58 19.41 1.12
N VAL A 354 -13.38 19.96 -0.07
CA VAL A 354 -12.31 19.57 -0.97
C VAL A 354 -11.41 20.76 -1.24
N LEU A 355 -10.11 20.51 -1.21
CA LEU A 355 -9.12 21.48 -1.65
C LEU A 355 -8.91 21.34 -3.16
N PRO A 356 -8.58 22.43 -3.88
CA PRO A 356 -8.23 22.35 -5.29
C PRO A 356 -6.90 21.62 -5.50
N ALA A 357 -6.72 21.01 -6.67
CA ALA A 357 -5.45 20.41 -7.06
C ALA A 357 -4.29 21.42 -6.97
N THR A 358 -3.21 21.02 -6.31
CA THR A 358 -1.96 21.78 -6.28
C THR A 358 -1.12 21.52 -7.53
N GLU A 359 -0.10 22.35 -7.76
CA GLU A 359 0.90 22.08 -8.80
C GLU A 359 1.63 20.75 -8.54
N LYS A 360 1.88 20.41 -7.27
CA LYS A 360 2.45 19.12 -6.87
C LYS A 360 1.58 17.95 -7.35
N ASP A 361 0.26 18.04 -7.21
CA ASP A 361 -0.66 16.99 -7.65
C ASP A 361 -0.66 16.86 -9.18
N ARG A 362 -0.69 17.99 -9.90
CA ARG A 362 -0.59 18.02 -11.38
C ARG A 362 0.73 17.45 -11.89
N ASN A 363 1.83 17.73 -11.20
CA ASN A 363 3.13 17.19 -11.57
C ASN A 363 3.21 15.69 -11.29
N ALA A 364 2.54 15.22 -10.24
CA ALA A 364 2.50 13.80 -9.90
C ALA A 364 1.76 12.96 -10.95
N THR A 365 0.69 13.48 -11.57
CA THR A 365 -0.03 12.76 -12.65
C THR A 365 0.79 12.57 -13.93
N MET A 366 1.85 13.36 -14.13
CA MET A 366 2.76 13.20 -15.28
C MET A 366 3.77 12.06 -15.09
N VAL A 367 3.92 11.56 -13.86
CA VAL A 367 4.77 10.41 -13.58
C VAL A 367 4.01 9.16 -13.97
N GLN A 368 4.51 8.45 -14.99
CA GLN A 368 3.99 7.13 -15.32
C GLN A 368 4.25 6.17 -14.16
N CYS A 369 3.21 5.49 -13.72
CA CYS A 369 3.28 4.38 -12.78
C CYS A 369 2.63 3.17 -13.46
N ASP A 370 3.38 2.07 -13.61
CA ASP A 370 2.75 0.78 -13.88
C ASP A 370 2.22 0.24 -12.55
N MET A 371 0.90 0.13 -12.43
CA MET A 371 0.22 -0.43 -11.24
C MET A 371 -0.67 -1.60 -11.65
N GLY A 372 -0.25 -2.35 -12.68
CA GLY A 372 -0.99 -3.45 -13.28
C GLY A 372 -1.56 -4.45 -12.26
N LEU A 373 -0.76 -4.85 -11.26
CA LEU A 373 -1.16 -5.81 -10.23
C LEU A 373 -2.18 -5.22 -9.25
N LEU A 374 -2.07 -3.94 -8.91
CA LEU A 374 -3.07 -3.28 -8.06
C LEU A 374 -4.43 -3.14 -8.76
N ARG A 375 -4.43 -3.05 -10.09
CA ARG A 375 -5.64 -2.99 -10.92
C ARG A 375 -6.15 -4.38 -11.31
N GLU A 376 -5.32 -5.42 -11.16
CA GLU A 376 -5.68 -6.79 -11.50
C GLU A 376 -6.89 -7.27 -10.69
N GLY A 377 -7.81 -7.98 -11.34
CA GLY A 377 -9.05 -8.41 -10.71
C GLY A 377 -10.10 -7.29 -10.58
N PHE A 378 -9.88 -6.11 -11.13
CA PHE A 378 -10.88 -5.05 -11.18
C PHE A 378 -11.19 -4.60 -12.63
N VAL A 379 -12.35 -3.97 -12.80
CA VAL A 379 -12.81 -3.35 -14.05
C VAL A 379 -12.99 -1.86 -13.82
N ALA A 380 -12.31 -1.02 -14.60
CA ALA A 380 -12.47 0.42 -14.55
C ALA A 380 -13.89 0.83 -14.91
N LEU A 381 -14.47 1.76 -14.16
CA LEU A 381 -15.74 2.40 -14.49
C LEU A 381 -15.51 3.76 -15.12
N ARG A 382 -16.29 4.09 -16.14
CA ARG A 382 -16.25 5.45 -16.71
C ARG A 382 -17.02 6.38 -15.78
N ALA A 383 -16.48 7.58 -15.56
CA ALA A 383 -17.13 8.59 -14.72
C ALA A 383 -18.52 9.02 -15.27
N SER A 384 -18.77 8.82 -16.57
CA SER A 384 -20.08 9.04 -17.20
C SER A 384 -21.13 8.01 -16.80
N ASP A 385 -20.70 6.81 -16.41
CA ASP A 385 -21.59 5.70 -16.02
C ASP A 385 -21.97 5.77 -14.53
N ILE A 386 -21.41 6.76 -13.81
CA ILE A 386 -21.65 6.98 -12.38
C ILE A 386 -22.56 8.20 -12.22
N ALA A 387 -23.75 8.00 -11.67
CA ALA A 387 -24.71 9.07 -11.45
C ALA A 387 -24.20 10.08 -10.41
N GLU A 388 -24.47 11.36 -10.65
CA GLU A 388 -24.26 12.41 -9.65
C GLU A 388 -25.46 12.42 -8.69
N ARG A 389 -25.23 12.12 -7.41
CA ARG A 389 -26.29 12.01 -6.40
C ARG A 389 -25.73 12.29 -5.02
N ALA A 390 -26.41 13.13 -4.25
CA ALA A 390 -26.18 13.28 -2.82
C ALA A 390 -26.88 12.15 -2.05
N PHE A 391 -26.29 11.77 -0.93
CA PHE A 391 -26.89 10.86 0.04
C PHE A 391 -27.07 11.62 1.34
N ALA A 392 -28.22 11.46 1.99
CA ALA A 392 -28.49 12.06 3.28
C ALA A 392 -28.33 10.99 4.37
N PRO A 393 -27.18 10.93 5.05
CA PRO A 393 -27.00 9.99 6.15
C PRO A 393 -28.00 10.32 7.26
N SER A 394 -28.73 9.32 7.73
CA SER A 394 -29.57 9.41 8.91
C SER A 394 -29.08 8.41 9.92
N VAL A 395 -28.83 8.85 11.16
CA VAL A 395 -28.75 7.93 12.30
C VAL A 395 -30.13 7.88 12.91
N ASP A 396 -30.60 6.68 13.25
CA ASP A 396 -31.81 6.60 14.06
C ASP A 396 -31.50 7.28 15.38
N GLU A 397 -32.24 8.35 15.71
CA GLU A 397 -32.27 8.89 17.06
C GLU A 397 -32.52 7.71 18.01
N PRO A 398 -31.77 7.56 19.11
CA PRO A 398 -32.10 6.53 20.08
C PRO A 398 -33.57 6.71 20.45
N ALA A 399 -34.39 5.70 20.14
CA ALA A 399 -35.80 5.67 20.50
C ALA A 399 -35.92 5.56 22.03
N MET A 400 -35.58 6.65 22.71
CA MET A 400 -35.57 6.78 24.16
C MET A 400 -36.21 8.10 24.57
N ALA A 401 -37.29 8.46 23.90
CA ALA A 401 -38.24 9.45 24.38
C ALA A 401 -39.62 9.24 23.76
N LEU A 402 -40.16 8.03 23.78
CA LEU A 402 -41.60 7.81 23.98
C LEU A 402 -41.93 6.31 24.07
N ARG A 403 -42.56 5.94 25.18
CA ARG A 403 -43.37 4.74 25.45
C ARG A 403 -42.74 3.61 26.27
N LEU A 404 -43.43 3.40 27.40
CA LEU A 404 -43.67 2.16 28.17
C LEU A 404 -42.73 1.82 29.33
N ARG A 405 -43.07 2.42 30.48
CA ARG A 405 -43.48 1.63 31.66
C ARG A 405 -44.52 0.57 31.19
N ARG A 406 -44.15 -0.71 31.01
CA ARG A 406 -45.01 -1.87 31.32
C ARG A 406 -44.27 -3.20 31.09
N ARG A 407 -43.87 -3.86 32.19
CA ARG A 407 -43.38 -5.26 32.35
C ARG A 407 -42.25 -5.68 31.41
N VAL A 408 -41.24 -6.39 31.90
CA VAL A 408 -41.14 -7.87 31.84
C VAL A 408 -39.80 -8.15 32.54
N GLN A 409 -39.82 -8.87 33.65
CA GLN A 409 -39.58 -10.32 33.70
C GLN A 409 -38.12 -10.62 33.37
N THR A 410 -37.39 -10.99 34.42
CA THR A 410 -36.25 -11.89 34.34
C THR A 410 -36.73 -13.15 33.66
N ASP A 411 -36.29 -13.42 32.43
CA ASP A 411 -36.29 -14.76 31.82
C ASP A 411 -35.37 -14.70 30.59
N ASP A 412 -34.39 -15.60 30.60
CA ASP A 412 -33.54 -16.07 29.51
C ASP A 412 -32.64 -15.03 28.79
N ASP A 413 -31.47 -14.75 29.39
CA ASP A 413 -30.29 -14.50 28.56
C ASP A 413 -30.17 -15.68 27.58
N PRO A 414 -29.97 -15.44 26.27
CA PRO A 414 -29.77 -16.52 25.33
C PRO A 414 -28.58 -17.34 25.84
N GLU A 415 -28.85 -18.58 26.23
CA GLU A 415 -27.83 -19.56 26.55
C GLU A 415 -27.00 -19.73 25.28
N PHE A 416 -25.95 -18.91 25.15
CA PHE A 416 -24.97 -19.04 24.07
C PHE A 416 -24.48 -20.47 24.15
N THR A 417 -24.84 -21.28 23.16
CA THR A 417 -24.57 -22.71 23.24
C THR A 417 -23.07 -22.88 23.42
N ASP A 418 -22.68 -23.53 24.51
CA ASP A 418 -21.31 -23.91 24.87
C ASP A 418 -20.53 -24.54 23.68
N GLU A 419 -21.29 -25.08 22.72
CA GLU A 419 -20.84 -25.63 21.45
C GLU A 419 -20.27 -24.58 20.47
N VAL A 420 -20.92 -23.43 20.26
CA VAL A 420 -20.42 -22.39 19.33
C VAL A 420 -19.11 -21.82 19.83
N VAL A 421 -18.99 -21.56 21.14
CA VAL A 421 -17.74 -21.05 21.74
C VAL A 421 -16.59 -22.04 21.55
N LYS A 422 -16.81 -23.33 21.83
CA LYS A 422 -15.79 -24.38 21.64
C LYS A 422 -15.42 -24.55 20.17
N ARG A 423 -16.40 -24.46 19.27
CA ARG A 423 -16.18 -24.65 17.83
C ARG A 423 -15.52 -23.45 17.16
N ALA A 424 -15.94 -22.22 17.51
CA ALA A 424 -15.42 -20.99 16.93
C ALA A 424 -13.91 -20.86 17.08
N GLY A 425 -13.37 -21.12 18.29
CA GLY A 425 -11.93 -21.04 18.54
C GLY A 425 -11.12 -22.00 17.67
N ASN A 426 -11.56 -23.27 17.59
CA ASN A 426 -10.91 -24.28 16.76
C ASN A 426 -11.01 -23.95 15.28
N LEU A 427 -12.20 -23.52 14.82
CA LEU A 427 -12.48 -23.23 13.43
C LEU A 427 -11.68 -22.01 12.94
N CYS A 428 -11.66 -20.90 13.69
CA CYS A 428 -10.86 -19.72 13.37
C CYS A 428 -9.37 -20.08 13.26
N VAL A 429 -8.82 -20.85 14.21
CA VAL A 429 -7.41 -21.28 14.14
C VAL A 429 -7.16 -22.19 12.94
N GLN A 430 -8.06 -23.14 12.66
CA GLN A 430 -7.93 -24.08 11.55
C GLN A 430 -7.93 -23.36 10.19
N VAL A 431 -8.89 -22.46 9.96
CA VAL A 431 -9.01 -21.70 8.70
C VAL A 431 -7.77 -20.84 8.48
N PHE A 432 -7.30 -20.14 9.51
CA PHE A 432 -6.14 -19.25 9.37
C PHE A 432 -4.82 -20.00 9.18
N LYS A 433 -4.70 -21.24 9.67
CA LYS A 433 -3.55 -22.10 9.38
C LYS A 433 -3.46 -22.53 7.92
N GLN A 434 -4.57 -22.64 7.18
CA GLN A 434 -4.55 -22.95 5.75
C GLN A 434 -3.95 -21.80 4.92
N MET A 435 -3.93 -20.57 5.45
CA MET A 435 -3.42 -19.36 4.79
C MET A 435 -1.96 -19.08 5.19
N ALA A 436 -1.13 -20.13 5.20
CA ALA A 436 0.19 -20.13 5.81
C ALA A 436 1.19 -19.12 5.22
N LEU A 437 0.98 -18.52 4.06
CA LEU A 437 1.87 -17.47 3.56
C LEU A 437 1.51 -16.07 4.08
N CYS A 438 0.26 -15.86 4.48
CA CYS A 438 -0.23 -14.53 4.80
C CYS A 438 0.32 -13.94 6.10
N TYR A 439 0.82 -14.75 7.03
CA TYR A 439 1.45 -14.23 8.25
C TYR A 439 2.71 -13.40 7.96
N LYS A 440 3.36 -13.59 6.79
CA LYS A 440 4.53 -12.81 6.36
C LYS A 440 4.17 -11.36 5.98
N TYR A 441 2.90 -11.15 5.64
CA TYR A 441 2.42 -9.92 5.03
C TYR A 441 1.45 -9.17 5.95
N VAL A 442 0.63 -9.90 6.71
CA VAL A 442 -0.34 -9.33 7.64
C VAL A 442 0.27 -9.17 9.03
N ALA A 443 0.47 -7.92 9.44
CA ALA A 443 1.23 -7.59 10.65
C ALA A 443 0.61 -8.06 11.97
N ASN A 444 -0.68 -8.41 12.01
CA ASN A 444 -1.35 -8.84 13.24
C ASN A 444 -2.40 -9.95 12.99
N THR A 445 -1.91 -11.11 12.60
CA THR A 445 -2.76 -12.31 12.39
C THR A 445 -3.51 -12.70 13.67
N ALA A 446 -2.90 -12.53 14.84
CA ALA A 446 -3.52 -12.85 16.13
C ALA A 446 -4.79 -12.01 16.37
N ASN A 447 -4.79 -10.72 16.03
CA ASN A 447 -5.98 -9.88 16.15
C ASN A 447 -7.13 -10.36 15.24
N TYR A 448 -6.82 -10.74 14.01
CA TYR A 448 -7.82 -11.31 13.10
C TYR A 448 -8.42 -12.61 13.65
N VAL A 449 -7.61 -13.47 14.25
CA VAL A 449 -8.10 -14.75 14.80
C VAL A 449 -8.89 -14.53 16.09
N GLN A 450 -8.38 -13.71 17.01
CA GLN A 450 -8.92 -13.60 18.37
C GLN A 450 -10.02 -12.55 18.49
N ALA A 451 -9.76 -11.32 18.07
CA ALA A 451 -10.71 -10.23 18.23
C ALA A 451 -11.82 -10.31 17.17
N VAL A 452 -11.44 -10.44 15.89
CA VAL A 452 -12.39 -10.34 14.77
C VAL A 452 -13.06 -11.68 14.46
N CYS A 453 -12.32 -12.79 14.37
CA CYS A 453 -12.94 -14.07 14.03
C CYS A 453 -13.64 -14.69 15.23
N PHE A 454 -12.91 -14.93 16.31
CA PHE A 454 -13.44 -15.59 17.50
C PHE A 454 -14.39 -14.69 18.29
N GLY A 455 -13.99 -13.44 18.57
CA GLY A 455 -14.80 -12.47 19.30
C GLY A 455 -16.17 -12.28 18.65
N ASP A 456 -16.22 -11.98 17.36
CA ASP A 456 -17.47 -11.75 16.65
C ASP A 456 -18.30 -13.02 16.51
N ALA A 457 -17.68 -14.17 16.20
CA ALA A 457 -18.41 -15.44 16.08
C ALA A 457 -19.06 -15.85 17.42
N VAL A 458 -18.39 -15.61 18.55
CA VAL A 458 -18.95 -15.85 19.89
C VAL A 458 -20.04 -14.84 20.22
N LEU A 459 -19.78 -13.55 20.00
CA LEU A 459 -20.73 -12.48 20.28
C LEU A 459 -22.03 -12.65 19.51
N VAL A 460 -21.93 -13.09 18.25
CA VAL A 460 -23.05 -13.26 17.34
C VAL A 460 -23.70 -14.64 17.48
N GLY A 461 -22.94 -15.66 17.86
CA GLY A 461 -23.40 -17.05 17.82
C GLY A 461 -23.49 -17.62 16.39
N ASP A 462 -22.72 -17.08 15.43
CA ASP A 462 -22.74 -17.50 14.02
C ASP A 462 -21.31 -17.73 13.49
N LEU A 463 -21.07 -18.94 13.00
CA LEU A 463 -19.80 -19.36 12.42
C LEU A 463 -19.62 -18.91 10.96
N SER A 464 -20.64 -18.33 10.31
CA SER A 464 -20.52 -17.73 8.98
C SER A 464 -19.53 -16.54 8.96
N ILE A 465 -19.36 -15.87 10.11
CA ILE A 465 -18.40 -14.77 10.32
C ILE A 465 -16.97 -15.20 10.03
N VAL A 466 -16.63 -16.46 10.27
CA VAL A 466 -15.29 -17.00 10.01
C VAL A 466 -14.89 -16.78 8.54
N ASP A 467 -15.82 -16.96 7.59
CA ASP A 467 -15.54 -16.77 6.17
C ASP A 467 -15.35 -15.29 5.78
N ALA A 468 -16.19 -14.42 6.35
CA ALA A 468 -16.08 -12.97 6.14
C ALA A 468 -14.74 -12.42 6.67
N THR A 469 -14.31 -12.88 7.85
CA THR A 469 -13.04 -12.50 8.46
C THR A 469 -11.85 -13.08 7.68
N LYS A 470 -11.94 -14.34 7.23
CA LYS A 470 -10.96 -14.97 6.31
C LYS A 470 -10.78 -14.15 5.03
N LEU A 471 -11.87 -13.76 4.36
CA LEU A 471 -11.81 -12.97 3.13
C LEU A 471 -11.14 -11.61 3.35
N THR A 472 -11.42 -10.97 4.49
CA THR A 472 -10.78 -9.70 4.87
C THR A 472 -9.27 -9.87 5.08
N TYR A 473 -8.86 -10.95 5.74
CA TYR A 473 -7.46 -11.31 5.93
C TYR A 473 -6.73 -11.60 4.60
N LEU A 474 -7.35 -12.36 3.69
CA LEU A 474 -6.78 -12.63 2.35
C LEU A 474 -6.65 -11.37 1.50
N ARG A 475 -7.62 -10.45 1.57
CA ARG A 475 -7.55 -9.14 0.90
C ARG A 475 -6.37 -8.32 1.39
N GLU A 476 -6.16 -8.28 2.70
CA GLU A 476 -5.02 -7.57 3.26
C GLU A 476 -3.71 -8.21 2.83
N CYS A 477 -3.61 -9.53 2.92
CA CYS A 477 -2.46 -10.30 2.46
C CYS A 477 -2.12 -10.01 0.99
N ARG A 478 -3.12 -10.07 0.10
CA ARG A 478 -2.96 -9.75 -1.32
C ARG A 478 -2.46 -8.31 -1.51
N ARG A 479 -3.10 -7.34 -0.86
CA ARG A 479 -2.72 -5.93 -0.96
C ARG A 479 -1.25 -5.72 -0.59
N GLU A 480 -0.78 -6.36 0.46
CA GLU A 480 0.61 -6.24 0.91
C GLU A 480 1.59 -6.88 -0.06
N ILE A 481 1.25 -8.04 -0.64
CA ILE A 481 2.10 -8.69 -1.66
C ILE A 481 2.13 -7.85 -2.94
N ASP A 482 0.96 -7.51 -3.50
CA ASP A 482 0.85 -6.75 -4.76
C ASP A 482 1.59 -5.41 -4.62
N ALA A 483 1.41 -4.71 -3.50
CA ALA A 483 2.08 -3.43 -3.30
C ALA A 483 3.59 -3.56 -3.07
N ARG A 484 4.11 -4.68 -2.58
CA ARG A 484 5.57 -4.92 -2.52
C ARG A 484 6.15 -5.20 -3.88
N ILE A 485 5.42 -5.93 -4.72
CA ILE A 485 5.84 -6.20 -6.10
C ILE A 485 5.93 -4.88 -6.88
N GLU A 486 4.92 -4.02 -6.76
CA GLU A 486 4.85 -2.74 -7.49
C GLU A 486 5.80 -1.67 -6.92
N ALA A 487 6.13 -1.70 -5.63
CA ALA A 487 6.96 -0.67 -4.99
C ALA A 487 8.47 -0.82 -5.25
N ASN A 488 8.86 -1.45 -6.36
CA ASN A 488 10.23 -1.78 -6.74
C ASN A 488 10.91 -2.77 -5.79
N VAL A 489 10.75 -4.04 -6.13
CA VAL A 489 11.49 -5.12 -5.50
C VAL A 489 12.99 -4.91 -5.71
N SER A 490 13.74 -4.95 -4.61
CA SER A 490 15.15 -4.50 -4.61
C SER A 490 16.08 -5.42 -5.40
N THR A 491 15.62 -6.64 -5.72
CA THR A 491 16.36 -7.65 -6.47
C THR A 491 15.42 -8.53 -7.32
N PRO A 492 15.88 -9.05 -8.48
CA PRO A 492 15.11 -10.02 -9.26
C PRO A 492 14.69 -11.27 -8.46
N LEU A 493 15.52 -11.72 -7.52
CA LEU A 493 15.24 -12.89 -6.68
C LEU A 493 14.06 -12.65 -5.73
N GLU A 494 14.02 -11.49 -5.08
CA GLU A 494 12.89 -11.12 -4.21
C GLU A 494 11.60 -11.01 -5.03
N LEU A 495 11.68 -10.52 -6.27
CA LEU A 495 10.52 -10.39 -7.16
C LEU A 495 9.98 -11.76 -7.55
N GLU A 496 10.86 -12.67 -7.98
CA GLU A 496 10.50 -14.05 -8.28
C GLU A 496 9.84 -14.74 -7.08
N GLN A 497 10.37 -14.53 -5.88
CA GLN A 497 9.80 -15.06 -4.65
C GLN A 497 8.39 -14.49 -4.39
N LEU A 498 8.20 -13.17 -4.47
CA LEU A 498 6.90 -12.53 -4.25
C LEU A 498 5.86 -13.02 -5.28
N LEU A 499 6.23 -13.14 -6.55
CA LEU A 499 5.37 -13.68 -7.61
C LEU A 499 5.02 -15.15 -7.37
N ALA A 500 5.97 -15.97 -6.91
CA ALA A 500 5.73 -17.35 -6.55
C ALA A 500 4.75 -17.47 -5.37
N GLU A 501 4.95 -16.68 -4.31
CA GLU A 501 4.06 -16.67 -3.14
C GLU A 501 2.65 -16.18 -3.50
N ARG A 502 2.56 -15.13 -4.32
CA ARG A 502 1.30 -14.64 -4.90
C ARG A 502 0.55 -15.73 -5.66
N LYS A 503 1.27 -16.49 -6.49
CA LYS A 503 0.71 -17.59 -7.28
C LYS A 503 0.20 -18.75 -6.41
N VAL A 504 0.93 -19.10 -5.35
CA VAL A 504 0.49 -20.13 -4.38
C VAL A 504 -0.84 -19.76 -3.74
N LEU A 505 -1.08 -18.48 -3.49
CA LEU A 505 -2.34 -17.95 -2.94
C LEU A 505 -3.42 -17.71 -4.00
N THR A 506 -3.15 -17.97 -5.28
CA THR A 506 -4.08 -17.77 -6.42
C THR A 506 -4.66 -16.35 -6.50
N PHE A 507 -3.86 -15.34 -6.16
CA PHE A 507 -4.30 -13.94 -6.26
C PHE A 507 -4.29 -13.43 -7.70
N GLY A 508 -5.24 -12.54 -8.03
CA GLY A 508 -5.35 -11.84 -9.31
C GLY A 508 -6.40 -12.40 -10.27
N ASP A 509 -6.43 -13.72 -10.45
CA ASP A 509 -7.31 -14.38 -11.42
C ASP A 509 -8.65 -14.82 -10.81
N ALA A 510 -9.73 -14.08 -11.13
CA ALA A 510 -11.08 -14.43 -10.71
C ALA A 510 -11.64 -15.72 -11.37
N GLY A 511 -10.96 -16.27 -12.38
CA GLY A 511 -11.30 -17.54 -13.02
C GLY A 511 -10.58 -18.76 -12.43
N SER A 512 -9.55 -18.55 -11.61
CA SER A 512 -8.69 -19.62 -11.09
C SER A 512 -8.60 -19.56 -9.58
N CYS A 513 -9.50 -20.29 -8.91
CA CYS A 513 -9.40 -20.52 -7.46
C CYS A 513 -8.96 -21.94 -7.16
N PRO A 514 -8.31 -22.18 -6.01
CA PRO A 514 -7.81 -23.50 -5.67
C PRO A 514 -9.01 -24.46 -5.52
N ASN A 515 -8.93 -25.61 -6.21
CA ASN A 515 -9.99 -26.62 -6.32
C ASN A 515 -11.37 -26.06 -6.73
N GLY A 516 -11.44 -24.94 -7.45
CA GLY A 516 -12.71 -24.32 -7.86
C GLY A 516 -13.62 -23.98 -6.67
N CYS A 517 -13.04 -23.61 -5.53
CA CYS A 517 -13.77 -23.39 -4.28
C CYS A 517 -14.64 -24.59 -3.87
N SER A 518 -14.23 -25.81 -4.24
CA SER A 518 -14.94 -27.06 -3.99
C SER A 518 -16.40 -27.07 -4.48
N GLY A 519 -16.75 -26.20 -5.45
CA GLY A 519 -18.14 -25.99 -5.89
C GLY A 519 -19.04 -25.35 -4.83
N ARG A 520 -18.48 -24.85 -3.73
CA ARG A 520 -19.16 -24.31 -2.55
C ARG A 520 -18.86 -22.83 -2.32
N GLY A 521 -18.50 -22.12 -3.38
CA GLY A 521 -18.19 -20.70 -3.30
C GLY A 521 -18.02 -20.07 -4.67
N SER A 522 -17.79 -18.76 -4.64
CA SER A 522 -17.45 -17.95 -5.82
C SER A 522 -15.97 -17.63 -5.81
N CYS A 523 -15.34 -17.73 -6.98
CA CYS A 523 -13.95 -17.32 -7.13
C CYS A 523 -13.84 -15.80 -7.23
N LEU A 524 -12.96 -15.23 -6.40
CA LEU A 524 -12.61 -13.82 -6.41
C LEU A 524 -11.12 -13.67 -6.71
N PRO A 525 -10.67 -12.49 -7.13
CA PRO A 525 -9.24 -12.17 -7.25
C PRO A 525 -8.42 -12.33 -5.96
N VAL A 526 -9.06 -12.57 -4.82
CA VAL A 526 -8.45 -12.74 -3.49
C VAL A 526 -8.62 -14.16 -2.96
N GLY A 527 -9.12 -15.08 -3.77
CA GLY A 527 -9.45 -16.46 -3.39
C GLY A 527 -10.96 -16.71 -3.27
N CYS A 528 -11.33 -17.76 -2.54
CA CYS A 528 -12.71 -18.24 -2.47
C CYS A 528 -13.58 -17.48 -1.45
N ALA A 529 -14.69 -16.90 -1.91
CA ALA A 529 -15.80 -16.51 -1.05
C ALA A 529 -16.79 -17.66 -0.93
N CYS A 530 -16.96 -18.20 0.28
CA CYS A 530 -17.72 -19.42 0.46
C CYS A 530 -19.22 -19.15 0.59
N ASN A 531 -20.01 -20.10 0.13
CA ASN A 531 -21.45 -20.11 0.34
C ASN A 531 -21.74 -20.33 1.83
N HIS A 532 -22.90 -19.86 2.28
CA HIS A 532 -23.37 -20.06 3.65
C HIS A 532 -23.24 -21.54 4.08
N GLY A 533 -22.70 -21.78 5.27
CA GLY A 533 -22.44 -23.13 5.79
C GLY A 533 -21.03 -23.67 5.53
N PHE A 534 -20.19 -22.95 4.77
CA PHE A 534 -18.84 -23.38 4.41
C PHE A 534 -17.78 -22.30 4.63
N THR A 535 -16.55 -22.73 4.89
CA THR A 535 -15.36 -21.88 5.04
C THR A 535 -14.09 -22.66 4.67
N GLY A 536 -12.92 -22.07 4.92
CA GLY A 536 -11.61 -22.60 4.52
C GLY A 536 -11.08 -21.92 3.26
N LEU A 537 -9.83 -22.20 2.92
CA LEU A 537 -9.16 -21.64 1.74
C LEU A 537 -9.90 -22.01 0.44
N VAL A 538 -10.50 -23.20 0.41
CA VAL A 538 -11.21 -23.77 -0.76
C VAL A 538 -12.67 -24.11 -0.49
N CYS A 539 -13.27 -23.59 0.59
CA CYS A 539 -14.67 -23.86 0.97
C CYS A 539 -14.99 -25.34 1.29
N ASP A 540 -14.02 -26.07 1.85
CA ASP A 540 -14.11 -27.49 2.20
C ASP A 540 -14.49 -27.74 3.67
N ILE A 541 -14.41 -26.73 4.54
CA ILE A 541 -14.73 -26.85 5.97
C ILE A 541 -16.18 -26.45 6.21
N ALA A 542 -16.98 -27.31 6.83
CA ALA A 542 -18.35 -26.99 7.22
C ALA A 542 -18.42 -26.13 8.49
N THR A 543 -19.24 -25.08 8.48
CA THR A 543 -19.51 -24.22 9.63
C THR A 543 -20.72 -24.66 10.44
N THR A 544 -21.54 -25.58 9.90
CA THR A 544 -22.71 -26.20 10.56
C THR A 544 -22.39 -27.55 11.18
#